data_AF-D8JCE5-F1
#
_entry.id   AF-D8JCE5-F1
#
_cell.length_a   1.000
_cell.length_b   1.000
_cell.length_c   1.000
_cell.angle_alpha   90.00
_cell.angle_beta   90.00
_cell.angle_gamma   90.00
#
_symmetry.space_group_name_H-M   'P 1'
#
loop_
_entity.id
_entity.type
_entity.pdbx_description
1 polymer ?
#
loop_
_entity_poly.entity_id
_entity_poly.type
_entity_poly.pdbx_seq_one_letter_code
_entity_poly.pdbx_strand_id
1 'polypeptide(L)'
;MTEPTTSTESTATDQPATTEEPTLESISEQLEALTNRVEELEAELNRKDDRIEELEAELTEYKRFAGSEFADVRGRITDVEDQIQELETTLQETPTETTTVAAEETGSQTTTTETPLERICTLPEHVANRELTTNQKRARFIAQDVQDYAEKAPAGLVLDSQTIAKVITAAEGSKPHTQTVARVMNFLEKLGKDDVEQTKRRGKKLVVIDEEAADRYHDRCDRDIEQPPAEDVMS
;
A
#
# COMPACT_ATOMS: atom_id res chain seq x y z
N MET A 1 -15.31 93.93 -64.09
CA MET A 1 -13.83 93.97 -64.01
C MET A 1 -13.45 93.01 -62.91
N THR A 2 -12.86 91.89 -63.32
CA THR A 2 -11.99 90.94 -62.59
C THR A 2 -11.82 91.12 -61.07
N GLU A 3 -12.31 90.15 -60.31
CA GLU A 3 -11.60 89.62 -59.12
C GLU A 3 -10.57 88.57 -59.60
N PRO A 4 -9.47 88.34 -58.86
CA PRO A 4 -9.50 87.25 -57.87
C PRO A 4 -8.65 87.44 -56.59
N THR A 5 -9.26 86.99 -55.48
CA THR A 5 -8.76 86.15 -54.37
C THR A 5 -7.27 86.07 -54.00
N THR A 6 -7.00 86.37 -52.73
CA THR A 6 -5.95 85.83 -51.85
C THR A 6 -5.89 84.30 -51.84
N SER A 7 -4.70 83.71 -51.88
CA SER A 7 -4.46 82.39 -51.27
C SER A 7 -2.99 82.15 -50.92
N THR A 8 -2.81 81.86 -49.64
CA THR A 8 -1.68 81.36 -48.86
C THR A 8 -0.67 80.46 -49.59
N GLU A 9 0.60 80.81 -49.40
CA GLU A 9 1.80 80.02 -49.60
C GLU A 9 1.83 78.88 -48.56
N SER A 10 1.66 77.62 -49.01
CA SER A 10 1.86 76.41 -48.21
C SER A 10 2.91 75.56 -48.91
N THR A 11 4.10 75.55 -48.34
CA THR A 11 5.21 74.66 -48.70
C THR A 11 4.83 73.23 -48.31
N ALA A 12 4.26 72.48 -49.27
CA ALA A 12 4.10 71.04 -49.13
C ALA A 12 5.48 70.39 -49.29
N THR A 13 6.03 69.91 -48.18
CA THR A 13 7.11 68.92 -48.18
C THR A 13 6.56 67.66 -48.85
N ASP A 14 6.93 67.48 -50.11
CA ASP A 14 6.68 66.26 -50.88
C ASP A 14 7.55 65.14 -50.29
N GLN A 15 6.94 64.35 -49.42
CA GLN A 15 7.51 63.11 -48.91
C GLN A 15 7.07 62.02 -49.90
N PRO A 16 7.98 61.40 -50.69
CA PRO A 16 7.56 60.31 -51.55
C PRO A 16 7.22 59.13 -50.64
N ALA A 17 5.93 58.84 -50.53
CA ALA A 17 5.47 57.52 -50.14
C ALA A 17 5.83 56.57 -51.29
N THR A 18 7.07 56.08 -51.30
CA THR A 18 7.46 54.90 -52.07
C THR A 18 6.82 53.68 -51.41
N THR A 19 5.53 53.51 -51.66
CA THR A 19 4.93 52.18 -51.68
C THR A 19 5.48 51.51 -52.94
N GLU A 20 6.65 50.91 -52.82
CA GLU A 20 7.18 50.03 -53.87
C GLU A 20 6.22 48.86 -53.98
N GLU A 21 5.33 48.91 -54.98
CA GLU A 21 4.56 47.73 -55.37
C GLU A 21 5.57 46.62 -55.71
N PRO A 22 5.45 45.44 -55.07
CA PRO A 22 6.40 44.36 -55.32
C PRO A 22 6.37 44.01 -56.80
N THR A 23 7.53 44.01 -57.43
CA THR A 23 7.66 43.63 -58.83
C THR A 23 7.24 42.18 -59.01
N LEU A 24 6.71 41.82 -60.18
CA LEU A 24 6.34 40.43 -60.51
C LEU A 24 7.47 39.43 -60.24
N GLU A 25 8.71 39.87 -60.44
CA GLU A 25 9.92 39.09 -60.19
C GLU A 25 10.14 38.82 -58.69
N SER A 26 9.96 39.83 -57.83
CA SER A 26 10.02 39.65 -56.37
C SER A 26 8.91 38.74 -55.85
N ILE A 27 7.70 38.81 -56.43
CA ILE A 27 6.60 37.89 -56.10
C ILE A 27 6.95 36.46 -56.53
N SER A 28 7.55 36.26 -57.70
CA SER A 28 7.95 34.92 -58.16
C SER A 28 9.04 34.30 -57.29
N GLU A 29 10.04 35.08 -56.88
CA GLU A 29 11.09 34.62 -55.96
C GLU A 29 10.51 34.24 -54.59
N GLN A 30 9.55 35.03 -54.08
CA GLN A 30 8.86 34.72 -52.82
C GLN A 30 8.00 33.46 -52.92
N LEU A 31 7.31 33.24 -54.05
CA LEU A 31 6.54 32.02 -54.28
C LEU A 31 7.45 30.78 -54.36
N GLU A 32 8.59 30.88 -55.03
CA GLU A 32 9.57 29.80 -55.10
C GLU A 32 10.15 29.49 -53.72
N ALA A 33 10.53 30.51 -52.95
CA ALA A 33 11.01 30.34 -51.59
C ALA A 33 9.95 29.71 -50.66
N LEU A 34 8.68 30.13 -50.80
CA LEU A 34 7.58 29.56 -50.02
C LEU A 34 7.28 28.11 -50.42
N THR A 35 7.36 27.79 -51.72
CA THR A 35 7.18 26.43 -52.24
C THR A 35 8.26 25.50 -51.69
N ASN A 36 9.52 25.91 -51.76
CA ASN A 36 10.64 25.16 -51.19
C ASN A 36 10.47 24.95 -49.67
N ARG A 37 9.96 25.96 -48.95
CA ARG A 37 9.71 25.84 -47.51
C ARG A 37 8.56 24.88 -47.18
N VAL A 38 7.52 24.86 -48.00
CA VAL A 38 6.40 23.91 -47.86
C VAL A 38 6.90 22.49 -48.10
N GLU A 39 7.67 22.24 -49.17
CA GLU A 39 8.25 20.93 -49.45
C GLU A 39 9.16 20.44 -48.31
N GLU A 40 9.96 21.33 -47.73
CA GLU A 40 10.81 21.01 -46.58
C GLU A 40 9.98 20.63 -45.33
N LEU A 41 8.93 21.40 -45.04
CA LEU A 41 8.02 21.13 -43.92
C LEU A 41 7.23 19.84 -44.10
N GLU A 42 6.78 19.54 -45.31
CA GLU A 42 6.13 18.27 -45.64
C GLU A 42 7.09 17.09 -45.44
N ALA A 43 8.35 17.22 -45.87
CA ALA A 43 9.36 16.20 -45.62
C ALA A 43 9.68 16.04 -44.12
N GLU A 44 9.64 17.12 -43.34
CA GLU A 44 9.82 17.05 -41.88
C GLU A 44 8.63 16.39 -41.19
N LEU A 45 7.41 16.70 -41.61
CA LEU A 45 6.18 16.07 -41.10
C LEU A 45 6.19 14.57 -41.34
N ASN A 46 6.49 14.13 -42.58
CA ASN A 46 6.56 12.71 -42.89
C ASN A 46 7.57 11.96 -42.01
N ARG A 47 8.76 12.54 -41.78
CA ARG A 47 9.76 11.94 -40.86
C ARG A 47 9.29 11.86 -39.42
N LYS A 48 8.51 12.85 -38.96
CA LYS A 48 7.94 12.86 -37.61
C LYS A 48 6.83 11.83 -37.47
N ASP A 49 5.98 11.67 -38.49
CA ASP A 49 4.93 10.67 -38.52
C ASP A 49 5.53 9.26 -38.51
N ASP A 50 6.56 8.99 -39.32
CA ASP A 50 7.31 7.72 -39.29
C ASP A 50 7.86 7.42 -37.88
N ARG A 51 8.40 8.44 -37.20
CA ARG A 51 8.95 8.28 -35.84
C ARG A 51 7.85 8.06 -34.80
N ILE A 52 6.69 8.68 -34.98
CA ILE A 52 5.54 8.46 -34.10
C ILE A 52 5.06 7.02 -34.24
N GLU A 53 4.90 6.52 -35.47
CA GLU A 53 4.50 5.12 -35.72
C GLU A 53 5.49 4.12 -35.09
N GLU A 54 6.79 4.37 -35.22
CA GLU A 54 7.83 3.54 -34.59
C GLU A 54 7.72 3.53 -33.05
N LEU A 55 7.57 4.72 -32.44
CA LEU A 55 7.42 4.83 -30.99
C LEU A 55 6.12 4.18 -30.48
N GLU A 56 5.03 4.29 -31.23
CA GLU A 56 3.77 3.65 -30.89
C GLU A 56 3.87 2.12 -30.96
N ALA A 57 4.61 1.59 -31.94
CA ALA A 57 4.91 0.17 -32.04
C ALA A 57 5.75 -0.32 -30.83
N GLU A 58 6.83 0.38 -30.49
CA GLU A 58 7.67 0.06 -29.31
C GLU A 58 6.84 0.09 -28.01
N LEU A 59 5.98 1.10 -27.83
CA LEU A 59 5.15 1.24 -26.64
C LEU A 59 4.13 0.09 -26.54
N THR A 60 3.57 -0.33 -27.68
CA THR A 60 2.65 -1.46 -27.74
C THR A 60 3.36 -2.77 -27.40
N GLU A 61 4.56 -2.99 -27.93
CA GLU A 61 5.38 -4.15 -27.60
C GLU A 61 5.78 -4.17 -26.12
N TYR A 62 6.24 -3.04 -25.57
CA TYR A 62 6.57 -2.91 -24.15
C TYR A 62 5.36 -3.22 -23.26
N LYS A 63 4.18 -2.70 -23.59
CA LYS A 63 2.93 -3.01 -22.86
C LYS A 63 2.60 -4.49 -22.91
N ARG A 64 2.77 -5.14 -24.07
CA ARG A 64 2.54 -6.57 -24.23
C ARG A 64 3.54 -7.39 -23.39
N PHE A 65 4.82 -7.06 -23.46
CA PHE A 65 5.88 -7.72 -22.70
C PHE A 65 5.68 -7.55 -21.20
N ALA A 66 5.50 -6.32 -20.73
CA ALA A 66 5.23 -6.03 -19.33
C ALA A 66 3.95 -6.76 -18.86
N GLY A 67 2.89 -6.77 -19.66
CA GLY A 67 1.66 -7.50 -19.35
C GLY A 67 1.88 -9.01 -19.18
N SER A 68 2.72 -9.61 -20.01
CA SER A 68 3.12 -11.02 -19.91
C SER A 68 3.93 -11.28 -18.64
N GLU A 69 5.00 -10.53 -18.41
CA GLU A 69 5.84 -10.67 -17.21
C GLU A 69 5.03 -10.46 -15.93
N PHE A 70 4.12 -9.49 -15.90
CA PHE A 70 3.21 -9.30 -14.77
C PHE A 70 2.25 -10.47 -14.57
N ALA A 71 1.78 -11.10 -15.66
CA ALA A 71 0.95 -12.30 -15.56
C ALA A 71 1.76 -13.50 -15.04
N ASP A 72 3.00 -13.67 -15.50
CA ASP A 72 3.89 -14.75 -15.08
C ASP A 72 4.32 -14.59 -13.62
N VAL A 73 4.72 -13.37 -13.22
CA VAL A 73 5.02 -13.04 -11.82
C VAL A 73 3.80 -13.25 -10.94
N ARG A 74 2.61 -12.84 -11.39
CA ARG A 74 1.36 -13.07 -10.64
C ARG A 74 1.06 -14.57 -10.50
N GLY A 75 1.26 -15.37 -11.55
CA GLY A 75 1.13 -16.81 -11.50
C GLY A 75 2.07 -17.44 -10.47
N ARG A 76 3.35 -17.06 -10.51
CA ARG A 76 4.35 -17.53 -9.53
C ARG A 76 4.03 -17.11 -8.11
N ILE A 77 3.48 -15.91 -7.90
CA ILE A 77 3.02 -15.46 -6.58
C ILE A 77 1.90 -16.36 -6.09
N THR A 78 0.87 -16.62 -6.91
CA THR A 78 -0.22 -17.53 -6.55
C THR A 78 0.30 -18.94 -6.23
N ASP A 79 1.22 -19.48 -7.03
CA ASP A 79 1.80 -20.81 -6.78
C ASP A 79 2.57 -20.86 -5.45
N VAL A 80 3.33 -19.80 -5.13
CA VAL A 80 4.03 -19.68 -3.84
C VAL A 80 3.05 -19.51 -2.69
N GLU A 81 1.97 -18.75 -2.87
CA GLU A 81 0.92 -18.58 -1.87
C GLU A 81 0.22 -19.92 -1.58
N ASP A 82 -0.07 -20.71 -2.62
CA ASP A 82 -0.65 -22.06 -2.49
C ASP A 82 0.33 -23.02 -1.79
N GLN A 83 1.62 -22.97 -2.11
CA GLN A 83 2.65 -23.76 -1.42
C GLN A 83 2.81 -23.37 0.04
N ILE A 84 2.79 -22.07 0.36
CA ILE A 84 2.80 -21.58 1.74
C ILE A 84 1.55 -22.08 2.47
N GLN A 85 0.38 -22.05 1.81
CA GLN A 85 -0.85 -22.57 2.38
C GLN A 85 -0.76 -24.07 2.67
N GLU A 86 -0.24 -24.87 1.73
CA GLU A 86 -0.03 -26.31 1.93
C GLU A 86 0.95 -26.59 3.09
N LEU A 87 2.08 -25.88 3.13
CA LEU A 87 3.05 -25.97 4.22
C LEU A 87 2.44 -25.54 5.57
N GLU A 88 1.68 -24.45 5.61
CA GLU A 88 0.98 -24.01 6.83
C GLU A 88 -0.07 -25.02 7.28
N THR A 89 -0.75 -25.72 6.36
CA THR A 89 -1.69 -26.80 6.72
C THR A 89 -0.97 -28.04 7.26
N THR A 90 0.13 -28.46 6.64
CA THR A 90 0.92 -29.61 7.13
C THR A 90 1.60 -29.32 8.48
N LEU A 91 1.99 -28.07 8.74
CA LEU A 91 2.46 -27.60 10.05
C LEU A 91 1.35 -27.56 11.12
N GLN A 92 0.08 -27.44 10.72
CA GLN A 92 -1.06 -27.56 11.64
C GLN A 92 -1.49 -29.00 11.89
N GLU A 93 -1.27 -29.90 10.93
CA GLU A 93 -1.62 -31.33 11.01
C GLU A 93 -0.53 -32.19 11.65
N THR A 94 0.70 -31.68 11.76
CA THR A 94 1.73 -32.29 12.59
C THR A 94 1.54 -31.81 14.03
N PRO A 95 1.06 -32.66 14.96
CA PRO A 95 1.13 -32.31 16.36
C PRO A 95 2.61 -32.23 16.69
N THR A 96 3.08 -31.05 17.08
CA THR A 96 4.33 -30.92 17.81
C THR A 96 4.22 -31.86 19.01
N GLU A 97 4.89 -33.02 18.94
CA GLU A 97 5.18 -33.88 20.09
C GLU A 97 6.02 -33.08 21.07
N THR A 98 5.35 -32.17 21.78
CA THR A 98 5.91 -31.51 22.93
C THR A 98 5.90 -32.56 24.02
N THR A 99 7.10 -33.04 24.34
CA THR A 99 7.41 -33.91 25.46
C THR A 99 6.56 -33.53 26.67
N THR A 100 5.61 -34.39 27.01
CA THR A 100 4.90 -34.41 28.29
C THR A 100 5.93 -34.71 29.38
N VAL A 101 6.53 -33.68 29.96
CA VAL A 101 7.17 -33.82 31.27
C VAL A 101 6.06 -33.64 32.29
N ALA A 102 5.68 -34.76 32.91
CA ALA A 102 4.76 -34.80 34.03
C ALA A 102 5.33 -33.91 35.15
N ALA A 103 4.66 -32.78 35.41
CA ALA A 103 4.89 -31.97 36.59
C ALA A 103 3.85 -32.39 37.63
N GLU A 104 4.36 -32.96 38.71
CA GLU A 104 3.60 -33.44 39.86
C GLU A 104 2.71 -32.34 40.45
N GLU A 105 1.50 -32.75 40.86
CA GLU A 105 0.60 -31.96 41.68
C GLU A 105 1.29 -31.60 42.99
N THR A 106 1.57 -30.31 43.20
CA THR A 106 1.70 -29.78 44.57
C THR A 106 1.24 -28.33 44.63
N GLY A 107 0.01 -28.14 45.14
CA GLY A 107 -0.29 -27.08 46.08
C GLY A 107 -0.51 -25.65 45.56
N SER A 108 -1.79 -25.35 45.31
CA SER A 108 -2.45 -24.09 45.71
C SER A 108 -1.94 -22.77 45.11
N GLN A 109 -2.59 -22.30 44.05
CA GLN A 109 -3.03 -20.91 43.84
C GLN A 109 -3.92 -20.83 42.58
N THR A 110 -5.08 -20.18 42.72
CA THR A 110 -6.17 -19.95 41.75
C THR A 110 -5.80 -20.11 40.26
N THR A 111 -6.14 -21.27 39.68
CA THR A 111 -5.85 -21.63 38.29
C THR A 111 -6.93 -21.11 37.33
N THR A 112 -6.75 -19.91 36.78
CA THR A 112 -7.27 -19.63 35.44
C THR A 112 -6.32 -20.29 34.44
N THR A 113 -6.86 -21.19 33.63
CA THR A 113 -6.07 -21.97 32.66
C THR A 113 -5.54 -21.02 31.59
N GLU A 114 -4.26 -20.64 31.69
CA GLU A 114 -3.60 -19.74 30.73
C GLU A 114 -3.82 -20.20 29.28
N THR A 115 -4.40 -19.33 28.46
CA THR A 115 -4.66 -19.59 27.05
C THR A 115 -3.38 -19.53 26.22
N PRO A 116 -3.32 -20.23 25.07
CA PRO A 116 -2.24 -20.05 24.11
C PRO A 116 -2.05 -18.57 23.68
N LEU A 117 -3.13 -17.79 23.63
CA LEU A 117 -3.05 -16.36 23.31
C LEU A 117 -2.31 -15.57 24.40
N GLU A 118 -2.57 -15.86 25.67
CA GLU A 118 -1.81 -15.27 26.79
C GLU A 118 -0.33 -15.58 26.67
N ARG A 119 0.02 -16.85 26.39
CA ARG A 119 1.43 -17.26 26.26
C ARG A 119 2.17 -16.54 25.15
N ILE A 120 1.53 -16.34 23.99
CA ILE A 120 2.21 -15.62 22.90
C ILE A 120 2.34 -14.13 23.18
N CYS A 121 1.42 -13.54 23.95
CA CYS A 121 1.51 -12.15 24.39
C CYS A 121 2.69 -11.94 25.35
N THR A 122 3.02 -12.92 26.19
CA THR A 122 4.17 -12.85 27.10
C THR A 122 5.51 -13.17 26.46
N LEU A 123 5.56 -13.64 25.21
CA LEU A 123 6.83 -13.94 24.56
C LEU A 123 7.65 -12.65 24.36
N PRO A 124 8.96 -12.66 24.67
CA PRO A 124 9.86 -11.56 24.31
C PRO A 124 9.86 -11.31 22.81
N GLU A 125 10.02 -10.05 22.39
CA GLU A 125 9.89 -9.67 20.98
C GLU A 125 10.84 -10.43 20.03
N HIS A 126 12.06 -10.73 20.48
CA HIS A 126 13.02 -11.51 19.70
C HIS A 126 12.59 -12.98 19.51
N VAL A 127 11.94 -13.58 20.52
CA VAL A 127 11.40 -14.95 20.45
C VAL A 127 10.16 -14.96 19.56
N ALA A 128 9.24 -14.02 19.79
CA ALA A 128 8.06 -13.85 18.96
C ALA A 128 8.46 -13.67 17.48
N ASN A 129 9.54 -12.94 17.22
CA ASN A 129 10.02 -12.71 15.87
C ASN A 129 10.56 -13.95 15.16
N ARG A 130 11.12 -14.90 15.91
CA ARG A 130 11.70 -16.14 15.38
C ARG A 130 10.69 -17.27 15.27
N GLU A 131 9.82 -17.41 16.27
CA GLU A 131 8.97 -18.61 16.44
C GLU A 131 7.54 -18.43 15.91
N LEU A 132 7.05 -17.19 15.80
CA LEU A 132 5.66 -16.94 15.37
C LEU A 132 5.57 -16.69 13.87
N THR A 133 4.51 -17.23 13.25
CA THR A 133 4.14 -16.86 11.89
C THR A 133 3.68 -15.40 11.84
N THR A 134 3.71 -14.77 10.67
CA THR A 134 3.31 -13.36 10.51
C THR A 134 1.89 -13.09 11.04
N ASN A 135 0.96 -14.03 10.83
CA ASN A 135 -0.42 -13.87 11.31
C ASN A 135 -0.56 -14.09 12.82
N GLN A 136 0.26 -14.94 13.43
CA GLN A 136 0.35 -15.06 14.88
C GLN A 136 0.95 -13.80 15.51
N LYS A 137 1.97 -13.19 14.89
CA LYS A 137 2.52 -11.89 15.33
C LYS A 137 1.48 -10.79 15.28
N ARG A 138 0.69 -10.72 14.20
CA ARG A 138 -0.44 -9.77 14.08
C ARG A 138 -1.50 -10.03 15.14
N ALA A 139 -1.85 -11.29 15.40
CA ALA A 139 -2.81 -11.63 16.45
C ALA A 139 -2.29 -11.27 17.84
N ARG A 140 -1.00 -11.50 18.14
CA ARG A 140 -0.32 -11.06 19.35
C ARG A 140 -0.40 -9.54 19.50
N PHE A 141 0.06 -8.80 18.50
CA PHE A 141 0.03 -7.35 18.50
C PHE A 141 -1.38 -6.81 18.75
N ILE A 142 -2.39 -7.47 18.17
CA ILE A 142 -3.78 -7.07 18.41
C ILE A 142 -4.23 -7.41 19.83
N ALA A 143 -3.92 -8.60 20.34
CA ALA A 143 -4.34 -8.98 21.69
C ALA A 143 -3.71 -8.10 22.79
N GLN A 144 -2.45 -7.67 22.61
CA GLN A 144 -1.71 -6.85 23.58
C GLN A 144 -2.36 -5.49 23.84
N ASP A 145 -2.81 -4.83 22.78
CA ASP A 145 -3.35 -3.45 22.85
C ASP A 145 -4.84 -3.40 22.53
N VAL A 146 -5.58 -4.50 22.71
CA VAL A 146 -6.98 -4.60 22.28
C VAL A 146 -7.87 -3.52 22.91
N GLN A 147 -7.52 -3.05 24.11
CA GLN A 147 -8.25 -2.02 24.85
C GLN A 147 -8.23 -0.65 24.16
N ASP A 148 -7.21 -0.37 23.36
CA ASP A 148 -7.02 0.95 22.73
C ASP A 148 -7.96 1.20 21.55
N TYR A 149 -8.48 0.13 20.92
CA TYR A 149 -9.27 0.26 19.70
C TYR A 149 -10.49 -0.65 19.61
N ALA A 150 -10.69 -1.57 20.56
CA ALA A 150 -11.94 -2.33 20.63
C ALA A 150 -13.10 -1.49 21.15
N GLU A 151 -14.30 -1.79 20.66
CA GLU A 151 -15.53 -1.14 21.13
C GLU A 151 -16.06 -1.89 22.37
N LYS A 152 -16.30 -1.15 23.46
CA LYS A 152 -16.85 -1.75 24.69
C LYS A 152 -18.31 -2.15 24.51
N ALA A 153 -18.61 -3.42 24.75
CA ALA A 153 -19.96 -3.97 24.73
C ALA A 153 -20.27 -4.73 26.03
N PRO A 154 -21.56 -5.00 26.34
CA PRO A 154 -21.93 -5.76 27.53
C PRO A 154 -21.37 -7.19 27.59
N ALA A 155 -20.94 -7.72 26.44
CA ALA A 155 -20.36 -9.06 26.31
C ALA A 155 -18.81 -9.04 26.31
N GLY A 156 -18.18 -7.88 26.51
CA GLY A 156 -16.72 -7.72 26.42
C GLY A 156 -16.30 -6.69 25.38
N LEU A 157 -15.04 -6.77 24.95
CA LEU A 157 -14.43 -5.90 23.95
C LEU A 157 -14.66 -6.46 22.55
N VAL A 158 -15.20 -5.64 21.65
CA VAL A 158 -15.59 -6.06 20.31
C VAL A 158 -14.67 -5.47 19.25
N LEU A 159 -14.15 -6.35 18.40
CA LEU A 159 -13.35 -6.00 17.23
C LEU A 159 -14.08 -6.40 15.95
N ASP A 160 -14.18 -5.45 15.01
CA ASP A 160 -14.64 -5.73 13.66
C ASP A 160 -13.46 -5.89 12.68
N SER A 161 -13.76 -6.36 11.46
CA SER A 161 -12.74 -6.58 10.44
C SER A 161 -12.10 -5.29 9.95
N GLN A 162 -12.76 -4.14 10.09
CA GLN A 162 -12.22 -2.86 9.67
C GLN A 162 -11.24 -2.33 10.71
N THR A 163 -11.55 -2.47 12.00
CA THR A 163 -10.66 -2.13 13.11
C THR A 163 -9.39 -2.95 13.04
N ILE A 164 -9.49 -4.28 12.89
CA ILE A 164 -8.31 -5.14 12.71
C ILE A 164 -7.48 -4.72 11.49
N ALA A 165 -8.12 -4.44 10.36
CA ALA A 165 -7.40 -3.97 9.17
C ALA A 165 -6.67 -2.65 9.41
N LYS A 166 -7.29 -1.70 10.12
CA LYS A 166 -6.69 -0.40 10.47
C LYS A 166 -5.49 -0.56 11.40
N VAL A 167 -5.61 -1.39 12.43
CA VAL A 167 -4.52 -1.66 13.39
C VAL A 167 -3.32 -2.28 12.67
N ILE A 168 -3.54 -3.31 11.83
CA ILE A 168 -2.47 -3.90 11.04
C ILE A 168 -1.86 -2.88 10.07
N THR A 169 -2.68 -2.02 9.45
CA THR A 169 -2.19 -0.97 8.55
C THR A 169 -1.31 0.04 9.31
N ALA A 170 -1.67 0.37 10.55
CA ALA A 170 -0.87 1.26 11.39
C ALA A 170 0.46 0.62 11.81
N ALA A 171 0.46 -0.69 12.10
CA ALA A 171 1.66 -1.43 12.50
C ALA A 171 2.63 -1.67 11.33
N GLU A 172 2.11 -2.03 10.14
CA GLU A 172 2.92 -2.48 9.00
C GLU A 172 3.08 -1.42 7.90
N GLY A 173 2.38 -0.29 8.01
CA GLY A 173 2.38 0.79 7.02
C GLY A 173 1.67 0.46 5.69
N SER A 174 1.13 -0.74 5.54
CA SER A 174 0.45 -1.19 4.32
C SER A 174 -0.88 -1.86 4.63
N LYS A 175 -1.84 -1.72 3.72
CA LYS A 175 -3.19 -2.23 3.91
C LYS A 175 -3.20 -3.76 3.73
N PRO A 176 -3.61 -4.55 4.74
CA PRO A 176 -3.66 -6.00 4.62
C PRO A 176 -4.79 -6.45 3.67
N HIS A 177 -4.61 -7.62 3.05
CA HIS A 177 -5.67 -8.28 2.32
C HIS A 177 -6.81 -8.70 3.25
N THR A 178 -8.04 -8.75 2.71
CA THR A 178 -9.22 -9.17 3.48
C THR A 178 -9.10 -10.59 4.03
N GLN A 179 -8.41 -11.48 3.31
CA GLN A 179 -8.12 -12.84 3.78
C GLN A 179 -7.14 -12.84 4.97
N THR A 180 -6.15 -11.95 4.98
CA THR A 180 -5.22 -11.78 6.12
C THR A 180 -5.98 -11.42 7.39
N VAL A 181 -6.90 -10.45 7.29
CA VAL A 181 -7.76 -10.04 8.42
C VAL A 181 -8.60 -11.21 8.92
N ALA A 182 -9.20 -11.99 8.02
CA ALA A 182 -9.98 -13.18 8.39
C ALA A 182 -9.12 -14.25 9.07
N ARG A 183 -7.88 -14.48 8.60
CA ARG A 183 -6.95 -15.42 9.24
C ARG A 183 -6.58 -14.96 10.65
N VAL A 184 -6.30 -13.67 10.84
CA VAL A 184 -5.99 -13.10 12.15
C VAL A 184 -7.18 -13.24 13.11
N MET A 185 -8.41 -12.98 12.65
CA MET A 185 -9.62 -13.24 13.45
C MET A 185 -9.72 -14.70 13.91
N ASN A 186 -9.40 -15.66 13.02
CA ASN A 186 -9.39 -17.07 13.37
C ASN A 186 -8.26 -17.43 14.35
N PHE A 187 -7.10 -16.78 14.27
CA PHE A 187 -6.01 -16.99 15.24
C PHE A 187 -6.39 -16.47 16.62
N LEU A 188 -7.06 -15.32 16.72
CA LEU A 188 -7.56 -14.78 17.98
C LEU A 188 -8.52 -15.77 18.65
N GLU A 189 -9.50 -16.30 17.90
CA GLU A 189 -10.44 -17.31 18.39
C GLU A 189 -9.74 -18.63 18.77
N LYS A 190 -8.87 -19.16 17.89
CA LYS A 190 -8.18 -20.45 18.12
C LYS A 190 -7.23 -20.42 19.31
N LEU A 191 -6.53 -19.31 19.50
CA LEU A 191 -5.54 -19.16 20.58
C LEU A 191 -6.18 -18.67 21.87
N GLY A 192 -7.22 -17.84 21.79
CA GLY A 192 -7.96 -17.32 22.93
C GLY A 192 -8.93 -18.32 23.53
N LYS A 193 -9.34 -19.35 22.77
CA LYS A 193 -10.25 -20.41 23.24
C LYS A 193 -11.51 -19.82 23.87
N ASP A 194 -11.75 -20.09 25.15
CA ASP A 194 -12.96 -19.67 25.87
C ASP A 194 -13.01 -18.16 26.09
N ASP A 195 -11.88 -17.46 26.03
CA ASP A 195 -11.76 -16.02 26.26
C ASP A 195 -12.09 -15.16 25.01
N VAL A 196 -12.23 -15.80 23.83
CA VAL A 196 -12.40 -15.13 22.55
C VAL A 196 -13.44 -15.84 21.68
N GLU A 197 -14.53 -15.16 21.37
CA GLU A 197 -15.61 -15.69 20.53
C GLU A 197 -15.71 -14.95 19.18
N GLN A 198 -15.76 -15.69 18.08
CA GLN A 198 -16.12 -15.12 16.77
C GLN A 198 -17.64 -15.18 16.55
N THR A 199 -18.28 -14.02 16.48
CA THR A 199 -19.73 -13.90 16.24
C THR A 199 -20.03 -13.19 14.92
N LYS A 200 -21.24 -13.40 14.39
CA LYS A 200 -21.72 -12.71 13.18
C LYS A 200 -22.94 -11.86 13.52
N ARG A 201 -22.82 -10.53 13.39
CA ARG A 201 -23.94 -9.60 13.55
C ARG A 201 -24.13 -8.77 12.30
N ARG A 202 -25.40 -8.66 11.83
CA ARG A 202 -25.78 -7.85 10.65
C ARG A 202 -24.91 -8.11 9.40
N GLY A 203 -24.53 -9.38 9.18
CA GLY A 203 -23.71 -9.78 8.04
C GLY A 203 -22.20 -9.54 8.20
N LYS A 204 -21.75 -8.90 9.29
CA LYS A 204 -20.35 -8.65 9.59
C LYS A 204 -19.82 -9.66 10.62
N LYS A 205 -18.57 -10.11 10.42
CA LYS A 205 -17.84 -10.91 11.40
C LYS A 205 -17.24 -10.00 12.47
N LEU A 206 -17.38 -10.40 13.73
CA LEU A 206 -16.92 -9.70 14.91
C LEU A 206 -16.17 -10.70 15.78
N VAL A 207 -15.12 -10.23 16.45
CA VAL A 207 -14.43 -10.97 17.51
C VAL A 207 -14.77 -10.28 18.82
N VAL A 208 -15.24 -11.06 19.79
CA VAL A 208 -15.54 -10.58 21.14
C VAL A 208 -14.49 -11.19 22.07
N ILE A 209 -13.83 -10.35 22.84
CA ILE A 209 -12.83 -10.74 23.83
C ILE A 209 -13.35 -10.37 25.20
N ASP A 210 -13.25 -11.30 26.16
CA ASP A 210 -13.62 -11.03 27.54
C ASP A 210 -12.75 -9.90 28.13
N GLU A 211 -13.37 -8.99 28.88
CA GLU A 211 -12.67 -7.82 29.44
C GLU A 211 -11.53 -8.24 30.39
N GLU A 212 -11.76 -9.25 31.23
CA GLU A 212 -10.72 -9.82 32.10
C GLU A 212 -9.59 -10.52 31.32
N ALA A 213 -9.89 -11.07 30.13
CA ALA A 213 -8.87 -11.65 29.27
C ALA A 213 -8.01 -10.55 28.62
N ALA A 214 -8.65 -9.46 28.19
CA ALA A 214 -7.97 -8.29 27.65
C ALA A 214 -7.00 -7.66 28.66
N ASP A 215 -7.43 -7.50 29.92
CA ASP A 215 -6.56 -7.03 31.00
C ASP A 215 -5.33 -7.95 31.15
N ARG A 216 -5.53 -9.27 31.11
CA ARG A 216 -4.43 -10.25 31.22
C ARG A 216 -3.46 -10.18 30.04
N TYR A 217 -3.93 -9.91 28.83
CA TYR A 217 -3.05 -9.74 27.66
C TYR A 217 -2.20 -8.47 27.77
N HIS A 218 -2.76 -7.40 28.34
CA HIS A 218 -2.09 -6.11 28.51
C HIS A 218 -1.08 -6.14 29.67
N ASP A 219 -1.51 -6.49 30.88
CA ASP A 219 -0.72 -6.42 32.13
C ASP A 219 0.56 -7.26 32.10
N ARG A 220 0.58 -8.35 31.35
CA ARG A 220 1.73 -9.26 31.30
C ARG A 220 2.83 -8.78 30.34
N CYS A 221 2.55 -7.79 29.49
CA CYS A 221 3.53 -7.26 28.52
C CYS A 221 4.46 -6.19 29.13
N ASP A 222 4.03 -5.53 30.22
CA ASP A 222 4.82 -4.46 30.85
C ASP A 222 5.93 -4.95 31.78
N ARG A 223 6.01 -6.25 32.09
CA ARG A 223 6.97 -6.78 33.07
C ARG A 223 8.42 -6.88 32.59
N ASP A 224 8.67 -6.72 31.29
CA ASP A 224 10.00 -6.93 30.69
C ASP A 224 10.82 -5.64 30.47
N ILE A 225 10.31 -4.46 30.84
CA ILE A 225 11.05 -3.19 30.68
C ILE A 225 11.98 -2.91 31.88
N GLU A 226 11.84 -3.58 33.02
CA GLU A 226 12.56 -3.25 34.26
C GLU A 226 13.63 -4.26 34.74
N GLN A 227 14.16 -5.15 33.90
CA GLN A 227 15.37 -5.89 34.26
C GLN A 227 16.63 -5.21 33.70
N PRO A 228 17.38 -4.42 34.51
CA PRO A 228 18.73 -4.04 34.12
C PRO A 228 19.58 -5.32 33.96
N PRO A 229 20.50 -5.36 32.97
CA PRO A 229 21.40 -6.49 32.82
C PRO A 229 22.18 -6.65 34.12
N ALA A 230 22.04 -7.80 34.77
CA ALA A 230 22.82 -8.14 35.94
C ALA A 230 24.31 -7.98 35.57
N GLU A 231 24.97 -7.06 36.27
CA GLU A 231 26.41 -6.83 36.17
C GLU A 231 27.12 -8.18 36.35
N ASP A 232 27.81 -8.61 35.30
CA ASP A 232 28.73 -9.73 35.34
C ASP A 232 29.92 -9.32 36.21
N VAL A 233 29.82 -9.66 37.49
CA VAL A 233 30.90 -9.60 38.47
C VAL A 233 31.94 -10.64 38.07
N MET A 234 32.88 -10.25 37.22
CA MET A 234 34.14 -11.00 37.08
C MET A 234 35.14 -10.47 38.11
N SER A 235 35.35 -11.30 39.14
CA SER A 235 36.45 -11.25 40.09
C SER A 235 37.79 -11.58 39.42
#